data_AF-A0A2X1BTF8-F1
#
_entry.id   AF-A0A2X1BTF8-F1
#
_cell.length_a   1.000
_cell.length_b   1.000
_cell.length_c   1.000
_cell.angle_alpha   90.00
_cell.angle_beta   90.00
_cell.angle_gamma   90.00
#
_symmetry.space_group_name_H-M   'P 1'
#
loop_
_entity.id
_entity.type
_entity.pdbx_description
1 polymer ?
#
loop_
_entity_poly.entity_id
_entity_poly.type
_entity_poly.pdbx_seq_one_letter_code
_entity_poly.pdbx_strand_id
1 'polypeptide(L)'
;MDLEAMLEDEGHRLVAEAMSLSEVETLSLDAPPDIAFVDIQLADNSSGLDVCRLIKDRWPSTAVVFLTANPKMIPEDFLGAHGVIPKPFSRSGLLSAMRFIQQGLSDPPPRQDRPQSFIPAPAIDRAWARG
;
A
#
# COMPACT_ATOMS: atom_id res chain seq x y z
N MET A 1 0.51 8.06 16.53
CA MET A 1 0.08 8.84 15.34
C MET A 1 -0.82 7.90 14.57
N ASP A 2 -2.06 8.31 14.36
CA ASP A 2 -3.10 7.46 13.78
C ASP A 2 -3.09 7.59 12.25
N LEU A 3 -2.93 6.46 11.56
CA LEU A 3 -2.83 6.42 10.10
C LEU A 3 -4.15 6.86 9.45
N GLU A 4 -5.27 6.45 10.03
CA GLU A 4 -6.62 6.79 9.55
C GLU A 4 -6.82 8.30 9.54
N ALA A 5 -6.64 8.94 10.70
CA ALA A 5 -6.83 10.39 10.85
C ALA A 5 -5.98 11.21 9.86
N MET A 6 -4.77 10.75 9.54
CA MET A 6 -3.90 11.44 8.58
C MET A 6 -4.44 11.37 7.15
N LEU A 7 -5.02 10.24 6.77
CA LEU A 7 -5.56 9.99 5.43
C LEU A 7 -6.93 10.64 5.26
N GLU A 8 -7.76 10.65 6.31
CA GLU A 8 -9.03 11.37 6.32
C GLU A 8 -8.85 12.88 6.16
N ASP A 9 -7.84 13.46 6.81
CA ASP A 9 -7.49 14.88 6.65
C ASP A 9 -7.13 15.26 5.20
N GLU A 10 -6.70 14.30 4.37
CA GLU A 10 -6.42 14.49 2.93
C GLU A 10 -7.61 14.08 2.03
N GLY A 11 -8.77 13.79 2.62
CA GLY A 11 -10.00 13.47 1.90
C GLY A 11 -10.15 12.01 1.48
N HIS A 12 -9.32 11.11 2.00
CA HIS A 12 -9.51 9.67 1.83
C HIS A 12 -10.53 9.14 2.85
N ARG A 13 -11.13 8.00 2.55
CA ARG A 13 -12.08 7.33 3.42
C ARG A 13 -11.57 5.95 3.78
N LEU A 14 -11.54 5.64 5.08
CA LEU A 14 -11.31 4.26 5.51
C LEU A 14 -12.52 3.40 5.15
N VAL A 15 -12.28 2.30 4.43
CA VAL A 15 -13.34 1.38 3.99
C VAL A 15 -13.34 0.07 4.79
N ALA A 16 -12.19 -0.29 5.35
CA ALA A 16 -12.01 -1.45 6.23
C ALA A 16 -10.66 -1.36 6.97
N GLU A 17 -10.61 -1.98 8.13
CA GLU A 17 -9.40 -2.24 8.91
C GLU A 17 -9.38 -3.73 9.27
N ALA A 18 -8.19 -4.31 9.29
CA ALA A 18 -7.97 -5.69 9.72
C ALA A 18 -6.58 -5.82 10.35
N MET A 19 -6.49 -6.57 11.43
CA MET A 19 -5.29 -6.76 12.24
C MET A 19 -4.58 -8.10 11.97
N SER A 20 -5.25 -9.00 11.23
CA SER A 20 -4.76 -10.34 10.89
C SER A 20 -5.24 -10.78 9.51
N LEU A 21 -4.61 -11.83 8.97
CA LEU A 21 -5.05 -12.46 7.72
C LEU A 21 -6.50 -12.96 7.80
N SER A 22 -6.88 -13.60 8.90
CA SER A 22 -8.23 -14.14 9.10
C SER A 22 -9.32 -13.06 9.08
N GLU A 23 -9.01 -11.87 9.58
CA GLU A 23 -9.94 -10.73 9.48
C GLU A 23 -10.10 -10.30 8.02
N VAL A 24 -9.02 -10.22 7.25
CA VAL A 24 -9.08 -9.89 5.82
C VAL A 24 -9.88 -10.93 5.03
N GLU A 25 -9.80 -12.22 5.39
CA GLU A 25 -10.61 -13.29 4.77
C GLU A 25 -12.11 -13.09 4.98
N THR A 26 -12.50 -12.59 6.15
CA THR A 26 -13.91 -12.39 6.52
C THR A 26 -14.46 -11.02 6.10
N LEU A 27 -13.60 -10.08 5.69
CA LEU A 27 -14.04 -8.79 5.16
C LEU A 27 -14.99 -8.95 3.97
N SER A 28 -16.13 -8.27 4.04
CA SER A 28 -17.08 -8.13 2.95
C SER A 28 -17.21 -6.65 2.62
N LEU A 29 -16.74 -6.27 1.43
CA LEU A 29 -16.75 -4.89 0.96
C LEU A 29 -17.70 -4.76 -0.23
N ASP A 30 -18.53 -3.71 -0.23
CA ASP A 30 -19.45 -3.41 -1.34
C ASP A 30 -18.71 -3.09 -2.64
N ALA A 31 -17.47 -2.59 -2.53
CA ALA A 31 -16.59 -2.26 -3.64
C ALA A 31 -15.11 -2.51 -3.25
N PRO A 32 -14.23 -2.84 -4.22
CA PRO A 32 -12.80 -2.96 -3.95
C PRO A 32 -12.22 -1.63 -3.46
N PRO A 33 -11.32 -1.64 -2.45
CA PRO A 33 -10.56 -0.45 -2.07
C PRO A 33 -9.65 0.01 -3.21
N ASP A 34 -9.40 1.31 -3.34
CA ASP A 34 -8.41 1.82 -4.28
C ASP A 34 -6.99 1.44 -3.85
N ILE A 35 -6.71 1.59 -2.56
CA ILE A 35 -5.39 1.36 -1.96
C ILE A 35 -5.56 0.59 -0.64
N ALA A 36 -4.74 -0.43 -0.44
CA ALA A 36 -4.60 -1.15 0.82
C ALA A 36 -3.18 -0.97 1.38
N PHE A 37 -3.09 -0.49 2.62
CA PHE A 37 -1.84 -0.46 3.37
C PHE A 37 -1.71 -1.73 4.20
N VAL A 38 -0.57 -2.43 4.06
CA VAL A 38 -0.36 -3.74 4.68
C VAL A 38 0.96 -3.76 5.43
N ASP A 39 0.94 -3.97 6.75
CA ASP A 39 2.19 -4.32 7.44
C ASP A 39 2.57 -5.76 7.12
N ILE A 40 3.87 -6.02 6.93
CA ILE A 40 4.37 -7.39 6.72
C ILE A 40 4.31 -8.20 8.01
N GLN A 41 4.61 -7.57 9.14
CA GLN A 41 4.57 -8.22 10.44
C GLN A 41 3.22 -7.94 11.09
N LEU A 42 2.30 -8.88 10.96
CA LEU A 42 0.96 -8.78 11.52
C LEU A 42 0.85 -9.54 12.86
N ALA A 43 -0.29 -9.37 13.54
CA ALA A 43 -0.62 -10.13 14.74
C ALA A 43 -0.80 -11.63 14.43
N ASP A 44 -0.85 -12.45 15.48
CA ASP A 44 -1.12 -13.90 15.41
C ASP A 44 -0.16 -14.70 14.49
N ASN A 45 1.08 -14.21 14.34
CA ASN A 45 2.08 -14.76 13.40
C ASN A 45 1.61 -14.78 11.94
N SER A 46 0.58 -14.01 11.59
CA SER A 46 0.13 -13.86 10.21
C SER A 46 1.11 -12.98 9.43
N SER A 47 1.15 -13.18 8.12
CA SER A 47 2.10 -12.52 7.23
C SER A 47 1.37 -11.54 6.32
N GLY A 48 1.81 -10.30 6.30
CA GLY A 48 1.32 -9.31 5.34
C GLY A 48 1.58 -9.69 3.88
N LEU A 49 2.55 -10.58 3.62
CA LEU A 49 2.77 -11.13 2.28
C LEU A 49 1.59 -12.01 1.84
N ASP A 50 1.01 -12.77 2.77
CA ASP A 50 -0.16 -13.61 2.47
C ASP A 50 -1.42 -12.74 2.35
N VAL A 51 -1.53 -11.69 3.17
CA VAL A 51 -2.58 -10.65 2.99
C VAL A 51 -2.47 -9.99 1.62
N CYS A 52 -1.27 -9.66 1.16
CA CYS A 52 -1.07 -9.10 -0.18
C CYS A 52 -1.60 -10.06 -1.26
N ARG A 53 -1.26 -11.35 -1.19
CA ARG A 53 -1.76 -12.36 -2.14
C ARG A 53 -3.28 -12.43 -2.10
N LEU A 54 -3.87 -12.48 -0.91
CA LEU A 54 -5.31 -12.53 -0.73
C LEU A 54 -6.01 -11.30 -1.33
N ILE A 55 -5.50 -10.10 -1.06
CA ILE A 55 -6.04 -8.85 -1.63
C ILE A 55 -5.93 -8.86 -3.14
N LYS A 56 -4.80 -9.32 -3.70
CA LYS A 56 -4.60 -9.39 -5.16
C LYS A 56 -5.50 -10.42 -5.85
N ASP A 57 -5.88 -11.48 -5.15
CA ASP A 57 -6.83 -12.46 -5.65
C ASP A 57 -8.28 -11.94 -5.56
N ARG A 58 -8.68 -11.38 -4.41
CA ARG A 58 -10.05 -10.90 -4.17
C ARG A 58 -10.37 -9.59 -4.87
N TRP A 59 -9.42 -8.67 -4.91
CA TRP A 59 -9.57 -7.32 -5.46
C TRP A 59 -8.35 -6.97 -6.33
N PRO A 60 -8.26 -7.53 -7.56
CA PRO A 60 -7.08 -7.35 -8.42
C PRO A 60 -6.74 -5.90 -8.75
N SER A 61 -7.75 -5.00 -8.76
CA SER A 61 -7.58 -3.57 -9.00
C SER A 61 -7.04 -2.79 -7.80
N THR A 62 -7.10 -3.33 -6.58
CA THR A 62 -6.62 -2.65 -5.37
C THR A 62 -5.10 -2.54 -5.40
N ALA A 63 -4.58 -1.32 -5.31
CA ALA A 63 -3.16 -1.10 -5.15
C ALA A 63 -2.73 -1.52 -3.73
N VAL A 64 -1.70 -2.35 -3.61
CA VAL A 64 -1.20 -2.77 -2.28
C VAL A 64 0.11 -2.05 -2.00
N VAL A 65 0.24 -1.45 -0.82
CA VAL A 65 1.43 -0.74 -0.39
C VAL A 65 1.85 -1.28 0.97
N PHE A 66 3.05 -1.84 1.05
CA PHE A 66 3.55 -2.33 2.33
C PHE A 66 3.96 -1.18 3.26
N LEU A 67 3.62 -1.28 4.54
CA LEU A 67 4.07 -0.38 5.62
C LEU A 67 4.88 -1.17 6.64
N THR A 68 6.21 -1.26 6.50
CA THR A 68 7.01 -2.18 7.33
C THR A 68 8.33 -1.59 7.81
N ALA A 69 8.79 -2.02 8.99
CA ALA A 69 10.13 -1.73 9.50
C ALA A 69 11.21 -2.61 8.85
N ASN A 70 10.84 -3.69 8.16
CA ASN A 70 11.79 -4.61 7.52
C ASN A 70 11.46 -4.87 6.03
N PRO A 71 11.71 -3.89 5.13
CA PRO A 71 11.46 -4.04 3.69
C PRO A 71 12.21 -5.20 3.03
N LYS A 72 13.30 -5.70 3.65
CA LYS A 72 14.09 -6.82 3.11
C LYS A 72 13.33 -8.15 3.09
N MET A 73 12.20 -8.26 3.79
CA MET A 73 11.35 -9.45 3.75
C MET A 73 10.43 -9.48 2.51
N ILE A 74 10.33 -8.37 1.78
CA ILE A 74 9.54 -8.31 0.55
C ILE A 74 10.30 -9.08 -0.55
N PRO A 75 9.65 -10.05 -1.21
CA PRO A 75 10.23 -10.72 -2.38
C PRO A 75 10.58 -9.74 -3.51
N GLU A 76 11.51 -10.10 -4.39
CA GLU A 76 11.97 -9.21 -5.47
C GLU A 76 10.85 -8.75 -6.43
N ASP A 77 9.81 -9.58 -6.59
CA ASP A 77 8.65 -9.30 -7.43
C ASP A 77 7.53 -8.53 -6.71
N PHE A 78 7.72 -8.22 -5.41
CA PHE A 78 6.77 -7.53 -4.54
C PHE A 78 5.39 -8.22 -4.42
N LEU A 79 5.23 -9.46 -4.91
CA LEU A 79 3.94 -10.16 -4.95
C LEU A 79 2.82 -9.36 -5.64
N GLY A 80 3.17 -8.52 -6.62
CA GLY A 80 2.23 -7.62 -7.31
C GLY A 80 1.83 -6.37 -6.50
N ALA A 81 2.40 -6.15 -5.31
CA ALA A 81 2.27 -4.89 -4.60
C ALA A 81 2.88 -3.74 -5.41
N HIS A 82 2.41 -2.53 -5.16
CA HIS A 82 2.85 -1.33 -5.86
C HIS A 82 4.14 -0.75 -5.29
N GLY A 83 4.43 -1.05 -4.03
CA GLY A 83 5.67 -0.64 -3.38
C GLY A 83 5.60 -0.76 -1.87
N VAL A 84 6.55 -0.10 -1.21
CA VAL A 84 6.69 -0.07 0.25
C VAL A 84 6.99 1.34 0.74
N ILE A 85 6.41 1.69 1.88
CA ILE A 85 6.78 2.84 2.70
C ILE A 85 7.47 2.30 3.96
N PRO A 86 8.80 2.43 4.09
CA PRO A 86 9.52 1.94 5.26
C PRO A 86 9.14 2.68 6.55
N LYS A 87 9.00 1.95 7.64
CA LYS A 87 8.91 2.51 9.00
C LYS A 87 10.32 2.79 9.54
N PRO A 88 10.53 3.86 10.32
CA PRO A 88 9.55 4.89 10.66
C PRO A 88 9.30 5.86 9.49
N PHE A 89 8.06 6.35 9.37
CA PHE A 89 7.67 7.39 8.40
C PHE A 89 7.10 8.61 9.11
N SER A 90 7.27 9.79 8.51
CA SER A 90 6.65 11.03 8.98
C SER A 90 5.28 11.23 8.33
N ARG A 91 4.47 12.15 8.89
CA ARG A 91 3.21 12.57 8.26
C ARG A 91 3.42 13.08 6.86
N SER A 92 4.33 14.03 6.67
CA SER A 92 4.64 14.56 5.34
C SER A 92 5.12 13.48 4.38
N GLY A 93 5.92 12.52 4.85
CA GLY A 93 6.43 11.41 4.06
C GLY A 93 5.31 10.47 3.57
N LEU A 94 4.42 10.05 4.47
CA LEU A 94 3.27 9.22 4.11
C LEU A 94 2.36 9.92 3.10
N LEU A 95 1.98 11.18 3.37
CA LEU A 95 1.05 11.91 2.50
C LEU A 95 1.66 12.20 1.12
N SER A 96 2.97 12.45 1.06
CA SER A 96 3.66 12.63 -0.23
C SER A 96 3.70 11.33 -1.02
N ALA A 97 3.93 10.18 -0.37
CA ALA A 97 3.82 8.86 -0.98
C ALA A 97 2.40 8.57 -1.47
N MET A 98 1.39 8.87 -0.66
CA MET A 98 -0.01 8.70 -1.04
C MET A 98 -0.37 9.48 -2.30
N ARG A 99 -0.04 10.78 -2.35
CA ARG A 99 -0.27 11.61 -3.55
C ARG A 99 0.46 11.09 -4.79
N PHE A 100 1.69 10.58 -4.61
CA PHE A 100 2.46 9.99 -5.71
C PHE A 100 1.77 8.76 -6.29
N ILE A 101 1.34 7.86 -5.39
CA ILE A 101 0.64 6.62 -5.75
C ILE A 101 -0.69 6.94 -6.42
N GLN A 102 -1.48 7.86 -5.85
CA GLN A 102 -2.77 8.28 -6.41
C GLN A 102 -2.63 8.84 -7.84
N GLN A 103 -1.63 9.69 -8.09
CA GLN A 103 -1.35 10.17 -9.45
C GLN A 103 -0.98 9.02 -10.39
N GLY A 104 -0.12 8.09 -9.94
CA GLY A 104 0.29 6.94 -10.74
C GLY A 104 -0.82 5.92 -11.03
N LEU A 105 -1.86 5.88 -10.19
CA LEU A 105 -3.05 5.06 -10.43
C LEU A 105 -4.04 5.74 -11.38
N SER A 106 -4.20 7.06 -11.28
CA SER A 106 -5.20 7.81 -12.06
C SER A 106 -4.71 8.30 -13.43
N ASP A 107 -3.48 8.78 -13.52
CA ASP A 107 -2.88 9.37 -14.73
C ASP A 107 -1.36 9.05 -14.78
N PRO A 108 -0.97 7.79 -15.06
CA PRO A 108 0.42 7.39 -15.11
C PRO A 108 1.15 8.02 -16.32
N PRO A 109 2.41 8.46 -16.16
CA PRO A 109 3.20 8.41 -14.93
C PRO A 109 2.89 9.57 -13.96
N PRO A 110 3.15 9.39 -12.65
CA PRO A 110 3.07 10.49 -11.69
C PRO A 110 3.89 11.70 -12.16
N ARG A 111 3.30 12.90 -12.04
CA ARG A 111 3.94 14.15 -12.49
C ARG A 111 4.88 14.74 -11.45
N GLN A 112 4.69 14.36 -10.19
CA GLN A 112 5.54 14.80 -9.10
C GLN A 112 6.76 13.88 -8.94
N ASP A 113 7.83 14.43 -8.37
CA ASP A 113 9.02 13.65 -8.05
C ASP A 113 8.69 12.50 -7.09
N ARG A 114 9.38 11.36 -7.27
CA ARG A 114 9.25 10.22 -6.39
C ARG A 114 9.66 10.61 -4.96
N PRO A 115 8.77 10.47 -3.97
CA PRO A 115 9.10 10.82 -2.60
C PRO A 115 10.08 9.79 -2.02
N GLN A 116 11.04 10.25 -1.21
CA GLN A 116 12.03 9.38 -0.57
C GLN A 116 11.41 8.35 0.39
N SER A 117 10.19 8.62 0.86
CA SER A 117 9.42 7.73 1.72
C SER A 117 8.81 6.53 0.97
N PHE A 118 8.87 6.49 -0.37
CA PHE A 118 8.27 5.42 -1.15
C PHE A 118 9.29 4.71 -2.03
N ILE A 119 9.33 3.38 -1.91
CA ILE A 119 10.13 2.50 -2.75
C ILE A 119 9.14 1.73 -3.64
N PRO A 120 9.03 2.07 -4.94
CA PRO A 120 8.13 1.38 -5.85
C PRO A 120 8.60 -0.06 -6.12
N ALA A 121 7.65 -0.95 -6.37
CA ALA A 121 7.97 -2.27 -6.90
C ALA A 121 8.67 -2.12 -8.27
N PRO A 122 9.62 -3.01 -8.64
CA PRO A 122 10.35 -2.88 -9.90
C PRO A 122 9.45 -2.81 -11.14
N ALA A 123 8.30 -3.50 -11.12
CA ALA A 123 7.32 -3.43 -12.20
C ALA A 123 6.67 -2.04 -12.30
N ILE A 124 6.32 -1.44 -11.16
CA ILE A 124 5.72 -0.10 -11.09
C ILE A 124 6.75 0.97 -11.45
N ASP A 125 7.98 0.86 -10.95
CA ASP A 125 9.06 1.80 -11.27
C ASP A 125 9.31 1.86 -12.78
N ARG A 126 9.33 0.69 -13.46
CA ARG A 126 9.45 0.62 -14.93
C ARG A 126 8.23 1.14 -15.67
N ALA A 127 7.03 0.99 -15.11
CA ALA A 127 5.80 1.49 -15.72
C ALA A 127 5.73 3.02 -15.62
N TRP A 128 6.16 3.58 -14.49
CA TRP A 128 6.10 5.02 -14.20
C TRP A 128 7.37 5.80 -14.60
N ALA A 129 8.46 5.12 -14.97
CA ALA A 129 9.68 5.78 -15.48
C ALA A 129 9.57 6.30 -16.93
N ARG A 130 8.45 6.04 -17.62
CA ARG A 130 8.22 6.46 -19.01
C ARG A 130 7.22 7.62 -19.06
N GLY A 131 7.72 8.83 -18.84
CA GLY A 131 7.04 10.11 -19.02
C GLY A 131 7.97 11.11 -19.66
#